data_AF-A0A662I0B2-F1
#
_entry.id   AF-A0A662I0B2-F1
#
_cell.length_a   1.000
_cell.length_b   1.000
_cell.length_c   1.000
_cell.angle_alpha   90.00
_cell.angle_beta   90.00
_cell.angle_gamma   90.00
#
_symmetry.space_group_name_H-M   'P 1'
#
loop_
_entity.id
_entity.type
_entity.pdbx_description
1 polymer ?
#
loop_
_entity_poly.entity_id
_entity_poly.type
_entity_poly.pdbx_seq_one_letter_code
_entity_poly.pdbx_strand_id
1 'polypeptide(L)' 'MSKAVEVEDLYFTYLGSRRPSLRGVSFTLDEGETLLIVGPSGAGKST' A
#
# COMPACT_ATOMS: atom_id res chain seq x y z
N MET A 1 -8.28 -9.88 -18.41
CA MET A 1 -7.18 -9.76 -17.44
C MET A 1 -7.73 -10.19 -16.08
N SER A 2 -7.02 -11.08 -15.39
CA SER A 2 -7.33 -11.56 -14.04
C SER A 2 -6.65 -10.64 -13.03
N LYS A 3 -7.39 -10.16 -12.03
CA LYS A 3 -6.80 -9.38 -10.93
C LYS A 3 -5.97 -10.30 -10.03
N ALA A 4 -4.73 -9.94 -9.77
CA ALA A 4 -3.85 -10.63 -8.82
C ALA A 4 -3.93 -10.02 -7.42
N VAL A 5 -3.99 -8.69 -7.33
CA VAL A 5 -4.09 -7.94 -6.07
C VAL A 5 -5.08 -6.79 -6.23
N GLU A 6 -5.93 -6.60 -5.21
CA GLU A 6 -6.82 -5.46 -5.09
C GLU A 6 -6.71 -4.90 -3.67
N VAL A 7 -6.37 -3.62 -3.58
CA VAL A 7 -6.29 -2.87 -2.33
C VAL A 7 -7.25 -1.69 -2.44
N GLU A 8 -8.17 -1.60 -1.49
CA GLU A 8 -9.16 -0.54 -1.40
C GLU A 8 -9.09 0.14 -0.04
N ASP A 9 -8.94 1.46 -0.05
CA ASP A 9 -8.99 2.34 1.12
C ASP A 9 -8.18 1.85 2.33
N LEU A 10 -6.96 1.37 2.07
CA LEU A 10 -6.12 0.76 3.10
C LEU A 10 -5.57 1.83 4.08
N TYR A 11 -5.91 1.64 5.35
CA TYR A 11 -5.31 2.33 6.48
C TYR A 11 -4.54 1.35 7.36
N PHE A 12 -3.35 1.74 7.79
CA PHE A 12 -2.58 0.93 8.72
C PHE A 12 -1.85 1.80 9.74
N THR A 13 -1.91 1.39 11.02
CA THR A 13 -1.23 2.06 12.13
C THR A 13 -0.54 1.01 13.00
N TYR A 14 0.78 1.13 13.19
CA TYR A 14 1.50 0.29 14.14
C TYR A 14 1.04 0.54 15.57
N LEU A 15 1.04 -0.51 16.40
CA LEU A 15 0.73 -0.41 17.82
C LEU A 15 1.65 0.63 18.48
N GLY A 16 1.05 1.57 19.23
CA GLY A 16 1.76 2.66 19.90
C GLY A 16 2.04 3.89 19.02
N SER A 17 1.80 3.84 17.71
CA SER A 17 1.83 5.03 16.87
C SER A 17 0.55 5.85 17.03
N ARG A 18 0.69 7.18 17.10
CA ARG A 18 -0.44 8.11 17.08
C ARG A 18 -0.92 8.46 15.67
N ARG A 19 -0.16 8.09 14.64
CA ARG A 19 -0.44 8.43 13.25
C ARG A 19 -0.38 7.18 12.37
N PRO A 20 -1.30 7.04 11.41
CA PRO A 20 -1.25 5.94 10.45
C PRO A 20 -0.01 6.04 9.55
N SER A 21 0.59 4.89 9.28
CA SER A 21 1.67 4.70 8.32
C SER A 21 1.15 4.68 6.88
N LEU A 22 -0.03 4.09 6.66
CA LEU A 22 -0.77 4.10 5.40
C LEU A 22 -2.11 4.79 5.58
N ARG A 23 -2.52 5.63 4.62
CA ARG A 23 -3.75 6.44 4.68
C ARG A 23 -4.51 6.37 3.37
N GLY A 24 -5.59 5.59 3.32
CA GLY A 24 -6.50 5.51 2.18
C GLY A 24 -5.80 5.11 0.89
N VAL A 25 -4.93 4.10 0.95
CA VAL A 25 -4.20 3.62 -0.22
C VAL A 25 -5.09 2.68 -1.02
N SER A 26 -5.28 2.97 -2.31
CA SER A 26 -6.03 2.11 -3.23
C SER A 26 -5.24 1.86 -4.51
N PHE A 27 -5.14 0.59 -4.92
CA PHE A 27 -4.55 0.19 -6.20
C PHE A 27 -5.00 -1.23 -6.60
N THR A 28 -4.84 -1.55 -7.87
CA THR A 28 -5.06 -2.90 -8.42
C THR A 28 -3.80 -3.33 -9.16
N LEU A 29 -3.53 -4.64 -9.15
CA LEU A 29 -2.47 -5.25 -9.94
C LEU A 29 -3.06 -6.45 -10.68
N ASP A 30 -2.93 -6.47 -12.00
CA ASP A 30 -3.34 -7.60 -12.82
C ASP A 30 -2.26 -8.68 -12.89
N GLU A 31 -2.65 -9.92 -13.19
CA GLU A 31 -1.72 -11.01 -13.39
C GLU A 31 -0.71 -10.70 -14.51
N GLY A 32 0.59 -10.83 -14.18
CA GLY A 32 1.69 -10.55 -15.10
C GLY A 32 2.19 -9.10 -15.05
N GLU A 33 1.53 -8.20 -14.32
CA GLU A 33 2.01 -6.84 -14.11
C GLU A 33 3.08 -6.74 -13.03
N THR A 34 3.96 -5.75 -13.17
CA THR A 34 4.98 -5.41 -12.16
C THR A 34 4.68 -4.04 -11.57
N LEU A 35 4.49 -3.99 -10.25
CA LEU A 35 4.30 -2.75 -9.50
C LEU A 35 5.57 -2.37 -8.75
N LEU A 36 6.02 -1.12 -8.92
CA LEU A 36 7.12 -0.55 -8.15
C LEU A 36 6.60 0.48 -7.15
N ILE A 37 6.88 0.28 -5.86
CA ILE A 37 6.56 1.23 -4.80
C ILE A 37 7.80 2.09 -4.51
N VAL A 38 7.73 3.39 -4.81
CA VAL A 38 8.82 4.36 -4.61
C VAL A 38 8.43 5.51 -3.69
N GLY A 39 9.43 6.19 -3.14
CA GLY A 39 9.24 7.38 -2.31
C GLY A 39 10.28 7.51 -1.19
N PRO A 40 10.33 8.66 -0.51
CA PRO A 40 11.31 8.96 0.54
C PRO A 40 11.32 7.93 1.69
N SER A 41 12.41 7.91 2.47
CA SER A 41 12.46 7.12 3.71
C SER A 41 11.32 7.54 4.64
N GLY A 42 10.67 6.56 5.28
CA GLY A 42 9.50 6.81 6.16
C GLY A 42 8.16 7.02 5.46
N ALA A 43 8.08 6.93 4.12
CA ALA A 43 6.82 7.12 3.38
C ALA A 43 5.81 5.95 3.48
N GLY A 44 6.09 4.90 4.27
CA GLY A 44 5.18 3.75 4.47
C GLY A 44 5.33 2.60 3.47
N LYS A 45 6.35 2.61 2.61
CA LYS A 45 6.54 1.61 1.53
C LYS A 45 6.77 0.16 1.98
N SER A 46 7.38 -0.02 3.16
CA SER A 46 7.69 -1.34 3.74
C SER A 46 6.67 -1.77 4.79
N THR A 47 5.61 -0.96 4.96
CA THR A 47 4.57 -1.15 5.95
C THR A 47 3.39 -1.88 5.35
#